data_AF-A0A1H5WTL1-F1
#
_entry.id   AF-A0A1H5WTL1-F1
#
_cell.length_a   1.000
_cell.length_b   1.000
_cell.length_c   1.000
_cell.angle_alpha   90.00
_cell.angle_beta   90.00
_cell.angle_gamma   90.00
#
_symmetry.space_group_name_H-M   'P 1'
#
loop_
_entity.id
_entity.type
_entity.pdbx_description
1 polymer ?
#
loop_
_entity_poly.entity_id
_entity_poly.type
_entity_poly.pdbx_seq_one_letter_code
_entity_poly.pdbx_strand_id
1 'polypeptide(L)'
;MYFENPGKQNTAKTIELALKAAEEHGIEYIVVASCSGYTAKFLAGCGKNVIVVTHVNGFEKPGVMEIDKNTIDELTKLGFKVYTGTHVLSGAERGISRKFSGIYPVEIMAHTLRMLGQGVKVAVEISVMALDAGLIPYGEDVIAIGGTEEGADTAIIIRPSHAASIFDTKIKQIICKPFEF
;
A
#
# COMPACT_ATOMS: atom_id res chain seq x y z
N MET A 1 -14.21 -8.52 6.81
CA MET A 1 -13.89 -9.96 6.64
C MET A 1 -12.57 -10.26 7.33
N TYR A 2 -12.42 -11.43 7.94
CA TYR A 2 -11.14 -11.88 8.48
C TYR A 2 -10.69 -13.14 7.75
N PHE A 3 -9.49 -13.12 7.17
CA PHE A 3 -8.86 -14.32 6.61
C PHE A 3 -8.21 -15.14 7.72
N GLU A 4 -8.27 -16.46 7.66
CA GLU A 4 -7.66 -17.30 8.72
C GLU A 4 -6.14 -17.08 8.80
N ASN A 5 -5.46 -17.07 7.64
CA ASN A 5 -4.02 -16.95 7.51
C ASN A 5 -3.63 -15.78 6.59
N PRO A 6 -2.46 -15.15 6.80
CA PRO A 6 -1.96 -14.07 5.95
C PRO A 6 -1.42 -14.57 4.61
N GLY A 7 -1.25 -13.66 3.65
CA GLY A 7 -0.49 -13.93 2.41
C GLY A 7 -1.29 -14.01 1.11
N LYS A 8 -0.55 -14.37 0.05
CA LYS A 8 -0.93 -14.25 -1.36
C LYS A 8 -2.22 -14.95 -1.76
N GLN A 9 -2.58 -16.05 -1.10
CA GLN A 9 -3.81 -16.80 -1.37
C GLN A 9 -5.07 -15.95 -1.21
N ASN A 10 -4.99 -14.86 -0.42
CA ASN A 10 -6.11 -13.96 -0.18
C ASN A 10 -6.25 -12.85 -1.23
N THR A 11 -5.35 -12.76 -2.23
CA THR A 11 -5.26 -11.63 -3.15
C THR A 11 -6.56 -11.40 -3.91
N ALA A 12 -7.07 -12.44 -4.60
CA ALA A 12 -8.28 -12.32 -5.39
C ALA A 12 -9.49 -11.86 -4.54
N LYS A 13 -9.64 -12.42 -3.34
CA LYS A 13 -10.75 -12.07 -2.44
C LYS A 13 -10.59 -10.67 -1.85
N THR A 14 -9.36 -10.25 -1.57
CA THR A 14 -9.06 -8.88 -1.10
C THR A 14 -9.43 -7.85 -2.17
N ILE A 15 -9.07 -8.11 -3.43
CA ILE A 15 -9.44 -7.23 -4.55
C ILE A 15 -10.97 -7.17 -4.73
N GLU A 16 -11.66 -8.32 -4.70
CA GLU A 16 -13.11 -8.38 -4.80
C GLU A 16 -13.80 -7.50 -3.73
N LEU A 17 -13.37 -7.61 -2.47
CA LEU A 17 -13.94 -6.83 -1.37
C LEU A 17 -13.59 -5.35 -1.46
N ALA A 18 -12.37 -5.03 -1.89
CA ALA A 18 -11.92 -3.66 -2.07
C ALA A 18 -12.74 -2.94 -3.16
N LEU A 19 -12.97 -3.60 -4.30
CA LEU A 19 -13.80 -3.08 -5.38
C LEU A 19 -15.26 -2.92 -4.95
N LYS A 20 -15.82 -3.92 -4.25
CA LYS A 20 -17.17 -3.81 -3.69
C LYS A 20 -17.31 -2.61 -2.76
N ALA A 21 -16.36 -2.43 -1.83
CA ALA A 21 -16.37 -1.29 -0.91
C ALA A 21 -16.20 0.05 -1.65
N ALA A 22 -15.39 0.09 -2.71
CA ALA A 22 -15.21 1.27 -3.55
C ALA A 22 -16.54 1.71 -4.18
N GLU A 23 -17.30 0.76 -4.74
CA GLU A 23 -18.61 1.06 -5.32
C GLU A 23 -19.64 1.47 -4.27
N GLU A 24 -19.71 0.75 -3.14
CA GLU A 24 -20.66 1.04 -2.06
C GLU A 24 -20.48 2.44 -1.47
N HIS A 25 -19.24 2.96 -1.46
CA HIS A 25 -18.91 4.27 -0.88
C HIS A 25 -18.65 5.36 -1.92
N GLY A 26 -18.76 5.07 -3.22
CA GLY A 26 -18.46 6.01 -4.29
C GLY A 26 -17.01 6.51 -4.27
N ILE A 27 -16.06 5.63 -3.94
CA ILE A 27 -14.63 5.95 -3.88
C ILE A 27 -13.99 5.68 -5.26
N GLU A 28 -13.32 6.70 -5.79
CA GLU A 28 -12.78 6.70 -7.16
C GLU A 28 -11.30 6.29 -7.26
N TYR A 29 -10.57 6.32 -6.14
CA TYR A 29 -9.13 6.06 -6.10
C TYR A 29 -8.79 4.79 -5.33
N ILE A 30 -7.93 3.97 -5.93
CA ILE A 30 -7.37 2.76 -5.32
C ILE A 30 -5.85 2.89 -5.32
N VAL A 31 -5.24 2.78 -4.14
CA VAL A 31 -3.79 2.69 -3.96
C VAL A 31 -3.45 1.25 -3.61
N VAL A 32 -2.58 0.60 -4.38
CA VAL A 32 -2.23 -0.81 -4.20
C VAL A 32 -0.73 -1.02 -4.10
N ALA A 33 -0.29 -1.78 -3.11
CA ALA A 33 1.09 -2.25 -3.03
C ALA A 33 1.30 -3.41 -4.02
N SER A 34 2.27 -3.26 -4.92
CA SER A 34 2.64 -4.34 -5.84
C SER A 34 4.09 -4.25 -6.30
N CYS A 35 4.95 -5.10 -5.74
CA CYS A 35 6.39 -5.05 -5.99
C CYS A 35 6.78 -5.67 -7.33
N SER A 36 6.05 -6.71 -7.77
CA SER A 36 6.24 -7.38 -9.07
C SER A 36 5.11 -7.08 -10.07
N GLY A 37 4.17 -6.21 -9.72
CA GLY A 37 2.95 -5.96 -10.49
C GLY A 37 1.87 -7.05 -10.40
N TYR A 38 2.16 -8.21 -9.78
CA TYR A 38 1.20 -9.33 -9.66
C TYR A 38 -0.17 -8.91 -9.11
N THR A 39 -0.19 -8.26 -7.95
CA THR A 39 -1.42 -7.78 -7.29
C THR A 39 -2.16 -6.76 -8.15
N ALA A 40 -1.44 -5.82 -8.76
CA ALA A 40 -2.05 -4.74 -9.53
C ALA A 40 -2.81 -5.25 -10.75
N LYS A 41 -2.34 -6.33 -11.41
CA LYS A 41 -3.02 -6.91 -12.60
C LYS A 41 -4.45 -7.39 -12.32
N PHE A 42 -4.80 -7.70 -11.07
CA PHE A 42 -6.18 -8.07 -10.69
C PHE A 42 -7.16 -6.90 -10.74
N LEU A 43 -6.68 -5.65 -10.79
CA LEU A 43 -7.51 -4.45 -10.90
C LEU A 43 -7.77 -4.04 -12.36
N ALA A 44 -7.28 -4.82 -13.34
CA ALA A 44 -7.44 -4.48 -14.74
C ALA A 44 -8.93 -4.32 -15.11
N GLY A 45 -9.27 -3.18 -15.73
CA GLY A 45 -10.66 -2.90 -16.14
C GLY A 45 -11.63 -2.63 -15.00
N CYS A 46 -11.16 -2.31 -13.78
CA CYS A 46 -12.04 -2.03 -12.64
C CYS A 46 -12.78 -0.68 -12.73
N GLY A 47 -12.42 0.18 -13.68
CA GLY A 47 -13.06 1.49 -13.86
C GLY A 47 -12.67 2.55 -12.81
N LYS A 48 -11.68 2.28 -11.95
CA LYS A 48 -11.19 3.21 -10.92
C LYS A 48 -9.81 3.78 -11.26
N ASN A 49 -9.43 4.86 -10.58
CA ASN A 49 -8.10 5.45 -10.70
C ASN A 49 -7.11 4.67 -9.82
N VAL A 50 -6.31 3.79 -10.45
CA VAL A 50 -5.38 2.90 -9.74
C VAL A 50 -3.98 3.48 -9.69
N ILE A 51 -3.45 3.61 -8.48
CA ILE A 51 -2.06 3.97 -8.18
C ILE A 51 -1.37 2.72 -7.65
N VAL A 52 -0.38 2.23 -8.40
CA VAL A 52 0.46 1.10 -8.01
C VAL A 52 1.71 1.63 -7.34
N VAL A 53 1.89 1.34 -6.06
CA VAL A 53 3.09 1.70 -5.31
C VAL A 53 4.00 0.47 -5.21
N THR A 54 5.22 0.62 -5.71
CA THR A 54 6.24 -0.45 -5.71
C THR A 54 7.20 -0.27 -4.54
N HIS A 55 8.08 -1.25 -4.33
CA HIS A 55 9.25 -1.03 -3.49
C HIS A 55 10.18 0.04 -4.06
N VAL A 56 10.86 0.75 -3.16
CA VAL A 56 11.90 1.73 -3.48
C VAL A 56 13.07 1.07 -4.25
N ASN A 57 13.70 1.81 -5.17
CA ASN A 57 14.96 1.37 -5.77
C ASN A 57 16.00 1.09 -4.67
N GLY A 58 16.68 -0.05 -4.75
CA GLY A 58 17.67 -0.41 -3.74
C GLY A 58 17.13 -1.24 -2.58
N PHE A 59 15.87 -1.66 -2.61
CA PHE A 59 15.24 -2.41 -1.52
C PHE A 59 15.95 -3.77 -1.27
N GLU A 60 16.03 -4.63 -2.29
CA GLU A 60 16.77 -5.90 -2.21
C GLU A 60 18.27 -5.68 -2.47
N LYS A 61 18.61 -4.93 -3.53
CA LYS A 61 20.00 -4.70 -3.99
C LYS A 61 20.19 -3.24 -4.42
N PRO A 62 21.28 -2.55 -4.00
CA PRO A 62 21.52 -1.15 -4.34
C PRO A 62 21.43 -0.85 -5.84
N GLY A 63 20.67 0.17 -6.21
CA GLY A 63 20.52 0.62 -7.61
C GLY A 63 19.53 -0.22 -8.44
N VAL A 64 18.96 -1.29 -7.90
CA VAL A 64 18.10 -2.22 -8.61
C VAL A 64 16.64 -2.03 -8.20
N MET A 65 15.76 -2.01 -9.22
CA MET A 65 14.31 -2.08 -9.05
C MET A 65 13.87 -3.55 -9.11
N GLU A 66 12.96 -3.95 -8.21
CA GLU A 66 12.34 -5.28 -8.25
C GLU A 66 11.33 -5.42 -9.39
N ILE A 67 10.58 -4.35 -9.69
CA ILE A 67 9.67 -4.32 -10.84
C ILE A 67 10.47 -4.07 -12.12
N ASP A 68 10.24 -4.89 -13.14
CA ASP A 68 10.87 -4.71 -14.45
C ASP A 68 10.12 -3.70 -15.33
N LYS A 69 10.82 -3.17 -16.34
CA LYS A 69 10.28 -2.17 -17.27
C LYS A 69 9.07 -2.68 -18.06
N ASN A 70 9.07 -3.95 -18.48
CA ASN A 70 7.96 -4.50 -19.26
C ASN A 70 6.70 -4.55 -18.40
N THR A 71 6.82 -4.93 -17.13
CA THR A 71 5.71 -4.91 -16.17
C THR A 71 5.21 -3.48 -15.95
N ILE A 72 6.09 -2.48 -15.82
CA ILE A 72 5.66 -1.06 -15.73
C ILE A 72 4.88 -0.65 -16.98
N ASP A 73 5.39 -0.97 -18.17
CA ASP A 73 4.76 -0.62 -19.45
C ASP A 73 3.39 -1.33 -19.60
N GLU A 74 3.27 -2.58 -19.14
CA GLU A 74 2.00 -3.31 -19.08
C GLU A 74 0.98 -2.62 -18.17
N LEU A 75 1.36 -2.29 -16.93
CA LEU A 75 0.46 -1.62 -15.98
C LEU A 75 0.05 -0.23 -16.47
N THR A 76 0.97 0.49 -17.11
CA THR A 76 0.68 1.80 -17.70
C THR A 76 -0.32 1.69 -18.86
N LYS A 77 -0.22 0.65 -19.69
CA LYS A 77 -1.20 0.37 -20.77
C LYS A 77 -2.58 0.02 -20.23
N LEU A 78 -2.69 -0.51 -19.01
CA LEU A 78 -3.97 -0.71 -18.30
C LEU A 78 -4.56 0.60 -17.76
N GLY A 79 -3.86 1.74 -17.90
CA GLY A 79 -4.28 3.05 -17.41
C GLY A 79 -3.83 3.33 -15.98
N PHE A 80 -2.98 2.50 -15.39
CA PHE A 80 -2.53 2.69 -14.00
C PHE A 80 -1.35 3.66 -13.92
N LYS A 81 -1.25 4.38 -12.80
CA LYS A 81 -0.06 5.15 -12.45
C LYS A 81 0.85 4.27 -11.61
N VAL A 82 2.11 4.13 -12.01
CA VAL A 82 3.11 3.39 -11.21
C VAL A 82 4.01 4.41 -10.49
N TYR A 83 4.17 4.23 -9.19
CA TYR A 83 4.98 5.09 -8.34
C TYR A 83 6.00 4.30 -7.54
N THR A 84 7.21 4.82 -7.52
CA THR A 84 8.34 4.31 -6.76
C THR A 84 8.91 5.47 -5.95
N GLY A 85 9.02 5.27 -4.64
CA GLY A 85 9.58 6.28 -3.75
C GLY A 85 9.99 5.66 -2.43
N THR A 86 10.63 6.46 -1.58
CA THR A 86 11.02 6.03 -0.23
C THR A 86 9.80 5.64 0.59
N HIS A 87 9.90 4.50 1.30
CA HIS A 87 8.88 4.03 2.22
C HIS A 87 8.72 4.98 3.40
N VAL A 88 7.63 5.76 3.43
CA VAL A 88 7.45 6.88 4.37
C VAL A 88 7.37 6.44 5.84
N LEU A 89 6.90 5.22 6.14
CA LEU A 89 6.90 4.66 7.50
C LEU A 89 8.23 3.97 7.86
N SER A 90 9.33 4.47 7.29
CA SER A 90 10.69 4.12 7.71
C SER A 90 11.71 5.17 7.29
N GLY A 91 11.75 5.55 6.01
CA GLY A 91 12.57 6.64 5.50
C GLY A 91 14.06 6.52 5.88
N ALA A 92 14.65 7.68 6.18
CA ALA A 92 16.03 7.77 6.63
C ALA A 92 16.26 7.06 7.98
N GLU A 93 15.23 6.95 8.85
CA GLU A 93 15.36 6.26 10.14
C GLU A 93 15.78 4.81 9.96
N ARG A 94 15.35 4.14 8.88
CA ARG A 94 15.82 2.78 8.54
C ARG A 94 17.35 2.70 8.39
N GLY A 95 17.97 3.72 7.82
CA GLY A 95 19.43 3.79 7.69
C GLY A 95 20.10 3.99 9.04
N ILE A 96 19.51 4.81 9.89
CA ILE A 96 20.00 5.09 11.24
C ILE A 96 19.89 3.83 12.12
N SER A 97 18.74 3.15 12.14
CA SER A 97 18.54 1.91 12.90
C SER A 97 19.43 0.77 12.43
N ARG A 98 19.67 0.61 11.12
CA ARG A 98 20.64 -0.37 10.62
C ARG A 98 22.07 -0.08 11.05
N LYS A 99 22.47 1.20 11.11
CA LYS A 99 23.85 1.61 11.42
C LYS A 99 24.13 1.59 12.92
N PHE A 100 23.20 2.08 13.72
CA PHE A 100 23.39 2.36 15.15
C PHE A 100 22.55 1.45 16.04
N SER A 101 21.74 0.55 15.48
CA SER A 101 20.71 -0.21 16.19
C SER A 101 19.66 0.72 16.82
N GLY A 102 18.64 0.12 17.46
CA GLY A 102 17.52 0.84 18.10
C GLY A 102 16.25 0.92 17.26
N ILE A 103 15.26 1.64 17.78
CA ILE A 103 13.96 1.88 17.15
C ILE A 103 13.63 3.38 17.26
N TYR A 104 13.16 3.97 16.16
CA TYR A 104 12.96 5.41 16.02
C TYR A 104 11.48 5.73 15.78
N PRO A 105 11.01 6.98 16.03
CA PRO A 105 9.59 7.31 16.06
C PRO A 105 8.78 6.85 14.85
N VAL A 106 9.28 7.01 13.62
CA VAL A 106 8.56 6.60 12.41
C VAL A 106 8.50 5.07 12.32
N GLU A 107 9.57 4.37 12.68
CA GLU A 107 9.55 2.91 12.76
C GLU A 107 8.63 2.39 13.88
N ILE A 108 8.54 3.09 15.02
CA ILE A 108 7.59 2.78 16.09
C ILE A 108 6.16 2.83 15.54
N MET A 109 5.80 3.88 14.81
CA MET A 109 4.49 3.98 14.17
C MET A 109 4.20 2.79 13.24
N ALA A 110 5.19 2.39 12.44
CA ALA A 110 5.07 1.20 11.58
C ALA A 110 4.81 -0.07 12.40
N HIS A 111 5.54 -0.26 13.51
CA HIS A 111 5.35 -1.42 14.38
C HIS A 111 4.01 -1.38 15.13
N THR A 112 3.52 -0.20 15.52
CA THR A 112 2.17 -0.05 16.09
C THR A 112 1.09 -0.44 15.08
N LEU A 113 1.18 0.00 13.83
CA LEU A 113 0.22 -0.40 12.79
C LEU A 113 0.25 -1.90 12.50
N ARG A 114 1.42 -2.54 12.60
CA ARG A 114 1.55 -4.00 12.45
C ARG A 114 0.83 -4.79 13.54
N MET A 115 0.46 -4.19 14.68
CA MET A 115 -0.44 -4.82 15.65
C MET A 115 -1.84 -5.09 15.07
N LEU A 116 -2.18 -4.46 13.94
CA LEU A 116 -3.39 -4.70 13.16
C LEU A 116 -3.14 -5.53 11.89
N GLY A 117 -1.90 -5.99 11.65
CA GLY A 117 -1.48 -6.73 10.45
C GLY A 117 -0.46 -5.99 9.61
N GLN A 118 0.43 -6.74 8.92
CA GLN A 118 1.42 -6.16 7.99
C GLN A 118 0.72 -5.33 6.91
N GLY A 119 -0.35 -5.86 6.33
CA GLY A 119 -1.10 -5.18 5.28
C GLY A 119 -1.71 -3.85 5.72
N VAL A 120 -2.08 -3.67 7.00
CA VAL A 120 -2.61 -2.39 7.51
C VAL A 120 -1.51 -1.33 7.52
N LYS A 121 -0.32 -1.68 8.02
CA LYS A 121 0.86 -0.80 7.95
C LYS A 121 1.16 -0.40 6.51
N VAL A 122 1.20 -1.39 5.60
CA VAL A 122 1.50 -1.16 4.18
C VAL A 122 0.46 -0.24 3.55
N ALA A 123 -0.83 -0.48 3.79
CA ALA A 123 -1.91 0.33 3.25
C ALA A 123 -1.83 1.80 3.70
N VAL A 124 -1.48 2.07 4.96
CA VAL A 124 -1.22 3.44 5.45
C VAL A 124 -0.01 4.05 4.73
N GLU A 125 1.11 3.32 4.65
CA GLU A 125 2.35 3.79 4.05
C GLU A 125 2.17 4.20 2.59
N ILE A 126 1.60 3.32 1.76
CA ILE A 126 1.43 3.58 0.32
C ILE A 126 0.45 4.72 0.06
N SER A 127 -0.55 4.91 0.93
CA SER A 127 -1.53 5.99 0.79
C SER A 127 -0.90 7.36 1.01
N VAL A 128 -0.08 7.48 2.06
CA VAL A 128 0.66 8.72 2.33
C VAL A 128 1.67 8.99 1.21
N MET A 129 2.39 7.96 0.75
CA MET A 129 3.32 8.07 -0.38
C MET A 129 2.63 8.54 -1.66
N ALA A 130 1.46 7.99 -2.00
CA ALA A 130 0.69 8.38 -3.18
C ALA A 130 0.18 9.83 -3.08
N LEU A 131 -0.23 10.26 -1.88
CA LEU A 131 -0.66 11.64 -1.63
C LEU A 131 0.50 12.63 -1.74
N ASP A 132 1.65 12.33 -1.14
CA ASP A 132 2.85 13.18 -1.22
C ASP A 132 3.36 13.34 -2.65
N ALA A 133 3.15 12.32 -3.50
CA ALA A 133 3.48 12.36 -4.92
C ALA A 133 2.43 13.11 -5.78
N GLY A 134 1.33 13.59 -5.19
CA GLY A 134 0.23 14.26 -5.91
C GLY A 134 -0.56 13.32 -6.84
N LEU A 135 -0.55 12.01 -6.56
CA LEU A 135 -1.20 11.00 -7.42
C LEU A 135 -2.66 10.75 -7.05
N ILE A 136 -3.04 11.09 -5.82
CA ILE A 136 -4.40 11.05 -5.28
C ILE A 136 -4.76 12.42 -4.69
N PRO A 137 -6.06 12.79 -4.64
CA PRO A 137 -6.50 14.08 -4.11
C PRO A 137 -6.37 14.19 -2.58
N TYR A 138 -6.09 15.40 -2.11
CA TYR A 138 -6.06 15.73 -0.68
C TYR A 138 -7.49 15.85 -0.12
N GLY A 139 -7.71 15.31 1.09
CA GLY A 139 -8.99 15.44 1.80
C GLY A 139 -10.06 14.43 1.40
N GLU A 140 -9.79 13.58 0.42
CA GLU A 140 -10.70 12.53 -0.05
C GLU A 140 -10.38 11.16 0.56
N ASP A 141 -11.39 10.30 0.58
CA ASP A 141 -11.21 8.91 1.01
C ASP A 141 -10.76 8.06 -0.18
N VAL A 142 -9.81 7.16 0.06
CA VAL A 142 -9.31 6.20 -0.93
C VAL A 142 -9.40 4.78 -0.40
N ILE A 143 -9.42 3.82 -1.32
CA ILE A 143 -9.19 2.41 -0.99
C ILE A 143 -7.69 2.16 -1.02
N ALA A 144 -7.15 1.58 0.05
CA ALA A 144 -5.75 1.19 0.12
C ALA A 144 -5.62 -0.31 0.32
N ILE A 145 -4.81 -0.95 -0.52
CA ILE A 145 -4.65 -2.41 -0.59
C ILE A 145 -3.20 -2.76 -0.28
N GLY A 146 -3.00 -3.50 0.80
CA GLY A 146 -1.71 -4.00 1.27
C GLY A 146 -1.72 -5.53 1.43
N GLY A 147 -0.57 -6.08 1.79
CA GLY A 147 -0.41 -7.52 1.98
C GLY A 147 0.72 -7.87 2.93
N THR A 148 0.82 -9.17 3.19
CA THR A 148 1.91 -9.79 3.96
C THR A 148 2.81 -10.56 3.01
N GLU A 149 4.10 -10.23 2.99
CA GLU A 149 5.14 -10.82 2.12
C GLU A 149 4.84 -10.69 0.61
N GLU A 150 3.92 -11.51 0.09
CA GLU A 150 3.49 -11.52 -1.31
C GLU A 150 1.97 -11.36 -1.44
N GLY A 151 1.54 -10.72 -2.53
CA GLY A 151 0.13 -10.54 -2.85
C GLY A 151 -0.55 -9.50 -1.97
N ALA A 152 -1.85 -9.66 -1.76
CA ALA A 152 -2.65 -8.80 -0.89
C ALA A 152 -3.57 -9.62 0.01
N ASP A 153 -3.67 -9.21 1.27
CA ASP A 153 -4.55 -9.83 2.27
C ASP A 153 -5.32 -8.79 3.10
N THR A 154 -5.11 -7.51 2.81
CA THR A 154 -5.66 -6.41 3.59
C THR A 154 -6.13 -5.29 2.67
N ALA A 155 -7.34 -4.79 2.92
CA ALA A 155 -7.87 -3.59 2.28
C ALA A 155 -8.54 -2.69 3.32
N ILE A 156 -8.32 -1.39 3.20
CA ILE A 156 -8.88 -0.37 4.11
C ILE A 156 -9.46 0.81 3.33
N ILE A 157 -10.44 1.48 3.91
CA ILE A 157 -10.83 2.84 3.54
C ILE A 157 -10.00 3.79 4.41
N ILE A 158 -9.28 4.71 3.78
CA ILE A 158 -8.37 5.63 4.45
C ILE A 158 -8.47 7.02 3.84
N ARG A 159 -8.39 8.05 4.69
CA ARG A 159 -8.12 9.42 4.29
C ARG A 159 -6.68 9.76 4.65
N PRO A 160 -5.73 9.68 3.71
CA PRO A 160 -4.33 9.99 3.99
C PRO A 160 -4.15 11.49 4.25
N SER A 161 -3.15 11.81 5.07
CA SER A 161 -2.55 13.14 5.17
C SER A 161 -1.10 13.06 4.70
N HIS A 162 -0.45 14.20 4.49
CA HIS A 162 0.96 14.25 4.08
C HIS A 162 1.89 13.67 5.14
N ALA A 163 3.09 13.23 4.76
CA ALA A 163 4.10 12.79 5.73
C ALA A 163 4.39 13.83 6.82
N ALA A 164 4.41 15.11 6.44
CA ALA A 164 4.60 16.25 7.35
C ALA A 164 3.49 16.39 8.41
N SER A 165 2.31 15.83 8.15
CA SER A 165 1.12 15.87 9.00
C SER A 165 0.54 14.47 9.20
N ILE A 166 1.42 13.46 9.34
CA ILE A 166 1.04 12.05 9.22
C ILE A 166 -0.02 11.59 10.23
N PHE A 167 -0.06 12.19 11.42
CA PHE A 167 -1.06 11.89 12.46
C PHE A 167 -2.48 12.38 12.13
N ASP A 168 -2.64 13.20 11.09
CA ASP A 168 -3.96 13.58 10.59
C ASP A 168 -4.58 12.51 9.67
N THR A 169 -3.79 11.51 9.27
CA THR A 169 -4.27 10.34 8.52
C THR A 169 -5.36 9.60 9.30
N LYS A 170 -6.50 9.30 8.64
CA LYS A 170 -7.63 8.59 9.27
C LYS A 170 -7.86 7.25 8.58
N ILE A 171 -7.62 6.16 9.29
CA ILE A 171 -8.10 4.83 8.90
C ILE A 171 -9.58 4.77 9.26
N LYS A 172 -10.47 4.75 8.26
CA LYS A 172 -11.91 4.85 8.45
C LYS A 172 -12.58 3.50 8.60
N GLN A 173 -12.11 2.51 7.84
CA GLN A 173 -12.66 1.16 7.87
C GLN A 173 -11.59 0.15 7.47
N ILE A 174 -11.54 -0.98 8.18
CA ILE A 174 -10.81 -2.18 7.74
C ILE A 174 -11.80 -3.10 7.04
N ILE A 175 -11.68 -3.24 5.72
CA ILE A 175 -12.59 -4.03 4.89
C ILE A 175 -12.30 -5.52 5.08
N CYS A 176 -11.03 -5.87 4.95
CA CYS A 176 -10.51 -7.20 5.25
C CYS A 176 -9.09 -7.12 5.80
N LYS A 177 -8.72 -8.13 6.59
CA LYS A 177 -7.36 -8.40 7.04
C LYS A 177 -7.23 -9.85 7.52
N PRO A 178 -6.02 -10.40 7.70
CA PRO A 178 -5.83 -11.67 8.40
C PRO A 178 -6.28 -11.60 9.87
N PHE A 179 -6.75 -12.73 10.39
CA PHE A 179 -7.09 -12.92 11.80
C PHE A 179 -5.83 -13.17 12.61
N GLU A 180 -5.04 -14.18 12.22
CA GLU A 180 -3.68 -14.43 12.69
C GLU A 180 -2.67 -13.84 11.69
N PHE A 181 -1.57 -13.25 12.18
CA PHE A 181 -0.52 -12.61 11.36
C PHE A 181 0.77 -12.33 12.14
#